data_AF-A0A3C1LB71-F1
#
_entry.id   AF-A0A3C1LB71-F1
#
_cell.length_a   1.000
_cell.length_b   1.000
_cell.length_c   1.000
_cell.angle_alpha   90.00
_cell.angle_beta   90.00
_cell.angle_gamma   90.00
#
_symmetry.space_group_name_H-M   'P 1'
#
loop_
_entity.id
_entity.type
_entity.pdbx_description
1 polymer ?
#
loop_
_entity_poly.entity_id
_entity_poly.type
_entity_poly.pdbx_seq_one_letter_code
_entity_poly.pdbx_strand_id
1 'polypeptide(L)'
;MTDAATPRPDTDHGDVTVASGVTLERLADLRRWNLGLSVLHAAQAVLILLMASDFAITVTSTFPQGPPGTRLATPEGLFDVPIGPAIAVFLLLAAFDHFATATFARRTYESDLTRGINRFRWVEYSLSATLMVLLIGFYSGITDIAALLAVVGANVAMILFGWLQERMNPPGRTSTTMLPFWFGTIAGVAPWVAIWVNVIGAPEVPGFVYGIVIAELIFFFSFGLNQWLQYRGVGRWRNYAYGEKTYLVLSLAAKSLLAWQIYGGSLAG
;
A
#
# COMPACT_ATOMS: atom_id res chain seq x y z
N MET A 1 -54.42 21.19 37.67
CA MET A 1 -53.16 21.15 38.45
C MET A 1 -52.35 20.01 37.87
N THR A 2 -51.28 20.36 37.18
CA THR A 2 -50.51 19.56 36.22
C THR A 2 -49.64 18.51 36.91
N ASP A 3 -49.81 17.25 36.51
CA ASP A 3 -48.88 16.16 36.81
C ASP A 3 -47.55 16.40 36.10
N ALA A 4 -46.50 16.62 36.88
CA ALA A 4 -45.14 16.77 36.38
C ALA A 4 -44.55 15.39 36.10
N ALA A 5 -44.53 14.99 34.83
CA ALA A 5 -43.81 13.81 34.39
C ALA A 5 -42.29 14.01 34.57
N THR A 6 -41.70 13.23 35.46
CA THR A 6 -40.24 13.11 35.62
C THR A 6 -39.60 12.62 34.31
N PRO A 7 -38.55 13.28 33.77
CA PRO A 7 -37.84 12.78 32.61
C PRO A 7 -37.06 11.52 32.99
N ARG A 8 -37.22 10.43 32.24
CA ARG A 8 -36.29 9.29 32.32
C ARG A 8 -34.94 9.74 31.76
N PRO A 9 -33.81 9.38 32.38
CA PRO A 9 -32.51 9.56 31.76
C PRO A 9 -32.44 8.62 30.55
N ASP A 10 -32.36 9.22 29.37
CA ASP A 10 -32.13 8.52 28.11
C ASP A 10 -30.68 8.04 28.10
N THR A 11 -30.41 6.90 28.74
CA THR A 11 -29.12 6.21 28.62
C THR A 11 -29.16 5.32 27.39
N ASP A 12 -29.37 5.91 26.21
CA ASP A 12 -29.00 5.25 24.95
C ASP A 12 -27.49 5.44 24.74
N HIS A 13 -26.70 4.75 25.58
CA HIS A 13 -25.36 4.37 25.16
C HIS A 13 -25.55 3.28 24.11
N GLY A 14 -25.92 3.69 22.89
CA GLY A 14 -25.96 2.78 21.75
C GLY A 14 -24.65 2.01 21.73
N ASP A 15 -24.74 0.70 21.97
CA ASP A 15 -23.60 -0.18 22.23
C ASP A 15 -22.66 -0.11 21.01
N VAL A 16 -21.60 0.70 21.13
CA VAL A 16 -20.67 0.96 20.02
C VAL A 16 -19.98 -0.36 19.75
N THR A 17 -20.43 -1.06 18.70
CA THR A 17 -19.91 -2.37 18.36
C THR A 17 -18.42 -2.24 18.04
N VAL A 18 -17.58 -2.87 18.85
CA VAL A 18 -16.13 -2.87 18.65
C VAL A 18 -15.76 -3.89 17.56
N ALA A 19 -14.79 -3.56 16.74
CA ALA A 19 -14.26 -4.49 15.74
C ALA A 19 -13.76 -5.79 16.37
N SER A 20 -14.04 -6.91 15.70
CA SER A 20 -13.76 -8.24 16.24
C SER A 20 -12.28 -8.45 16.55
N GLY A 21 -11.99 -8.95 17.75
CA GLY A 21 -10.63 -9.30 18.19
C GLY A 21 -9.73 -8.13 18.61
N VAL A 22 -10.27 -6.92 18.68
CA VAL A 22 -9.55 -5.74 19.21
C VAL A 22 -9.69 -5.68 20.72
N THR A 23 -8.88 -6.48 21.43
CA THR A 23 -8.78 -6.47 22.91
C THR A 23 -7.58 -5.66 23.39
N LEU A 24 -7.53 -5.30 24.68
CA LEU A 24 -6.40 -4.56 25.26
C LEU A 24 -5.07 -5.31 25.09
N GLU A 25 -5.07 -6.64 25.28
CA GLU A 25 -3.89 -7.49 25.07
C GLU A 25 -3.46 -7.47 23.60
N ARG A 26 -4.43 -7.48 22.68
CA ARG A 26 -4.14 -7.41 21.24
C ARG A 26 -3.56 -6.05 20.85
N LEU A 27 -4.07 -4.95 21.40
CA LEU A 27 -3.54 -3.61 21.15
C LEU A 27 -2.11 -3.47 21.69
N ALA A 28 -1.83 -4.02 22.89
CA ALA A 28 -0.46 -4.09 23.42
C ALA A 28 0.47 -4.94 22.53
N ASP A 29 -0.02 -6.06 21.98
CA ASP A 29 0.71 -6.85 20.99
C ASP A 29 1.01 -6.05 19.73
N LEU A 30 0.01 -5.40 19.14
CA LEU A 30 0.16 -4.58 17.93
C LEU A 30 1.16 -3.43 18.13
N ARG A 31 1.22 -2.82 19.31
CA ARG A 31 2.26 -1.82 19.61
C ARG A 31 3.67 -2.42 19.51
N ARG A 32 3.90 -3.60 20.09
CA ARG A 32 5.22 -4.27 20.01
C ARG A 32 5.57 -4.61 18.57
N TRP A 33 4.59 -5.05 17.79
CA TRP A 33 4.76 -5.29 16.35
C TRP A 33 5.14 -4.01 15.60
N ASN A 34 4.41 -2.92 15.79
CA ASN A 34 4.72 -1.65 15.14
C ASN A 34 6.13 -1.13 15.53
N LEU A 35 6.55 -1.24 16.80
CA LEU A 35 7.93 -0.89 17.18
C LEU A 35 8.97 -1.75 16.45
N GLY A 36 8.77 -3.08 16.39
CA GLY A 36 9.67 -3.98 15.69
C GLY A 36 9.75 -3.69 14.20
N LEU A 37 8.60 -3.46 13.55
CA LEU A 37 8.52 -3.14 12.12
C LEU A 37 9.17 -1.80 11.80
N SER A 38 9.01 -0.81 12.67
CA SER A 38 9.68 0.48 12.54
C SER A 38 11.20 0.31 12.47
N VAL A 39 11.77 -0.44 13.41
CA VAL A 39 13.21 -0.72 13.45
C VAL A 39 13.65 -1.52 12.22
N LEU A 40 12.90 -2.56 11.83
CA LEU A 40 13.26 -3.42 10.70
C LEU A 40 13.26 -2.65 9.37
N HIS A 41 12.26 -1.81 9.11
CA HIS A 41 12.22 -1.00 7.90
C HIS A 41 13.31 0.08 7.89
N ALA A 42 13.53 0.76 9.03
CA ALA A 42 14.58 1.77 9.13
C ALA A 42 15.98 1.16 8.94
N ALA A 43 16.25 0.00 9.53
CA ALA A 43 17.52 -0.71 9.38
C ALA A 43 17.76 -1.09 7.91
N GLN A 44 16.75 -1.63 7.21
CA GLN A 44 16.86 -1.93 5.79
C GLN A 44 17.12 -0.67 4.95
N ALA A 45 16.42 0.44 5.23
CA ALA A 45 16.64 1.69 4.52
C ALA A 45 18.08 2.20 4.68
N VAL A 46 18.61 2.18 5.90
CA VAL A 46 19.99 2.57 6.20
C VAL A 46 20.98 1.66 5.47
N LEU A 47 20.78 0.34 5.51
CA LEU A 47 21.66 -0.60 4.81
C LEU A 47 21.68 -0.34 3.30
N ILE A 48 20.50 -0.16 2.68
CA ILE A 48 20.41 0.16 1.24
C ILE A 48 21.14 1.47 0.93
N LEU A 49 20.95 2.53 1.72
CA LEU A 49 21.62 3.82 1.49
C LEU A 49 23.14 3.74 1.61
N LEU A 50 23.66 2.87 2.49
CA LEU A 50 25.11 2.71 2.68
C LEU A 50 25.75 1.82 1.62
N MET A 51 24.98 0.90 1.04
CA MET A 51 25.51 -0.17 0.18
C MET A 51 25.20 0.02 -1.31
N ALA A 52 24.15 0.74 -1.66
CA ALA A 52 23.72 0.90 -3.05
C ALA A 52 24.73 1.72 -3.88
N SER A 53 24.94 1.30 -5.13
CA SER A 53 25.58 2.12 -6.15
C SER A 53 24.75 3.38 -6.50
N ASP A 54 25.32 4.25 -7.34
CA ASP A 54 24.69 5.46 -7.86
C ASP A 54 23.75 5.21 -9.06
N PHE A 55 23.40 3.94 -9.34
CA PHE A 55 22.51 3.59 -10.45
C PHE A 55 21.18 4.35 -10.38
N ALA A 56 20.81 4.94 -11.51
CA ALA A 56 19.61 5.73 -11.69
C ALA A 56 18.90 5.36 -12.99
N ILE A 57 17.58 5.54 -13.01
CA ILE A 57 16.77 5.36 -14.22
C ILE A 57 16.21 6.72 -14.64
N THR A 58 16.44 7.10 -15.90
CA THR A 58 15.97 8.35 -16.48
C THR A 58 14.47 8.27 -16.79
N VAL A 59 13.70 9.20 -16.22
CA VAL A 59 12.32 9.46 -16.62
C VAL A 59 12.33 10.24 -17.92
N THR A 60 11.48 9.86 -18.88
CA THR A 60 11.46 10.44 -20.22
C THR A 60 10.15 11.16 -20.53
N SER A 61 10.14 11.93 -21.62
CA SER A 61 8.94 12.50 -22.22
C SER A 61 8.93 12.35 -23.73
N THR A 62 7.74 12.29 -24.33
CA THR A 62 7.56 12.27 -25.77
C THR A 62 6.43 13.21 -26.20
N PHE A 63 6.77 14.44 -26.58
CA PHE A 63 5.77 15.45 -26.96
C PHE A 63 5.39 15.36 -28.45
N PRO A 64 4.14 15.71 -28.83
CA PRO A 64 3.74 15.82 -30.23
C PRO A 64 4.58 16.86 -31.00
N GLN A 65 5.10 16.49 -32.16
CA GLN A 65 5.92 17.37 -33.02
C GLN A 65 5.22 17.77 -34.33
N GLY A 66 3.92 17.45 -34.46
CA GLY A 66 3.15 17.71 -35.67
C GLY A 66 1.67 17.34 -35.49
N PRO A 67 0.88 17.31 -36.59
CA PRO A 67 -0.52 16.89 -36.56
C PRO A 67 -0.72 15.48 -35.95
N PRO A 68 -1.90 15.17 -35.38
CA PRO A 68 -2.19 13.83 -34.85
C PRO A 68 -1.89 12.71 -35.86
N GLY A 69 -1.23 11.64 -35.40
CA GLY A 69 -0.75 10.54 -36.24
C GLY A 69 0.67 10.72 -36.80
N THR A 70 1.29 11.90 -36.60
CA THR A 70 2.73 12.07 -36.87
C THR A 70 3.54 11.13 -35.98
N ARG A 71 4.54 10.45 -36.56
CA ARG A 71 5.44 9.56 -35.82
C ARG A 71 6.15 10.37 -34.72
N LEU A 72 6.08 9.86 -33.50
CA LEU A 72 6.79 10.45 -32.37
C LEU A 72 8.31 10.26 -32.54
N ALA A 73 9.07 11.25 -32.10
CA ALA A 73 10.52 11.16 -32.02
C ALA A 73 10.97 10.23 -30.89
N THR A 74 12.28 9.97 -30.81
CA THR A 74 12.88 9.25 -29.68
C THR A 74 12.58 9.99 -28.37
N PRO A 75 12.18 9.29 -27.28
CA PRO A 75 11.92 9.93 -25.99
C PRO A 75 13.12 10.75 -25.49
N GLU A 76 12.85 11.93 -24.92
CA GLU A 76 13.85 12.80 -24.33
C GLU A 76 13.91 12.60 -22.81
N GLY A 77 15.11 12.56 -22.24
CA GLY A 77 15.30 12.47 -20.79
C GLY A 77 14.89 13.76 -20.08
N LEU A 78 14.13 13.63 -18.99
CA LEU A 78 13.71 14.74 -18.13
C LEU A 78 14.58 14.86 -16.89
N PHE A 79 14.68 13.78 -16.12
CA PHE A 79 15.45 13.72 -14.88
C PHE A 79 15.73 12.27 -14.49
N ASP A 80 16.77 12.08 -13.69
CA ASP A 80 17.17 10.76 -13.19
C ASP A 80 16.57 10.48 -11.82
N VAL A 81 16.08 9.26 -11.63
CA VAL A 81 15.65 8.76 -10.33
C VAL A 81 16.71 7.83 -9.78
N PRO A 82 17.46 8.22 -8.72
CA PRO A 82 18.45 7.35 -8.09
C PRO A 82 17.72 6.24 -7.33
N ILE A 83 17.99 4.99 -7.71
CA ILE A 83 17.15 3.86 -7.29
C ILE A 83 17.37 3.50 -5.81
N GLY A 84 18.62 3.54 -5.32
CA GLY A 84 18.92 3.31 -3.90
C GLY A 84 18.14 4.24 -2.97
N PRO A 85 18.22 5.57 -3.15
CA PRO A 85 17.40 6.53 -2.41
C PRO A 85 15.88 6.30 -2.55
N ALA A 86 15.37 5.97 -3.75
CA ALA A 86 13.95 5.69 -3.94
C ALA A 86 13.48 4.48 -3.12
N ILE A 87 14.30 3.43 -3.02
CA ILE A 87 14.02 2.27 -2.15
C ILE A 87 13.97 2.69 -0.69
N ALA A 88 14.96 3.46 -0.25
CA ALA A 88 15.04 3.93 1.12
C ALA A 88 13.80 4.78 1.50
N VAL A 89 13.26 5.58 0.58
CA VAL A 89 12.06 6.37 0.82
C VAL A 89 10.84 5.50 1.15
N PHE A 90 10.53 4.46 0.36
CA PHE A 90 9.35 3.63 0.68
C PHE A 90 9.53 2.82 1.97
N LEU A 91 10.77 2.44 2.30
CA LEU A 91 11.08 1.78 3.58
C LEU A 91 10.93 2.76 4.76
N LEU A 92 11.41 4.00 4.62
CA LEU A 92 11.30 5.02 5.66
C LEU A 92 9.85 5.48 5.88
N LEU A 93 9.02 5.53 4.83
CA LEU A 93 7.58 5.78 4.95
C LEU A 93 6.92 4.74 5.84
N ALA A 94 7.19 3.45 5.62
CA ALA A 94 6.69 2.37 6.47
C ALA A 94 7.26 2.45 7.89
N ALA A 95 8.57 2.72 8.03
CA ALA A 95 9.22 2.85 9.33
C ALA A 95 8.59 3.96 10.17
N PHE A 96 8.29 5.10 9.53
CA PHE A 96 7.66 6.26 10.15
C PHE A 96 6.20 5.98 10.55
N ASP A 97 5.41 5.36 9.69
CA ASP A 97 4.01 5.00 10.01
C ASP A 97 3.93 4.07 11.23
N HIS A 98 4.75 3.02 11.23
CA HIS A 98 4.86 2.11 12.36
C HIS A 98 5.37 2.81 13.63
N PHE A 99 6.34 3.72 13.50
CA PHE A 99 6.81 4.51 14.64
C PHE A 99 5.69 5.39 15.21
N ALA A 100 4.96 6.10 14.34
CA ALA A 100 3.89 7.01 14.73
C ALA A 100 2.77 6.26 15.45
N THR A 101 2.28 5.16 14.86
CA THR A 101 1.21 4.32 15.43
C THR A 101 1.63 3.63 16.73
N ALA A 102 2.91 3.38 16.95
CA ALA A 102 3.43 2.85 18.21
C ALA A 102 3.64 3.90 19.31
N THR A 103 3.75 5.19 18.95
CA THR A 103 4.17 6.27 19.85
C THR A 103 3.13 7.39 19.93
N PHE A 104 3.34 8.52 19.25
CA PHE A 104 2.55 9.74 19.42
C PHE A 104 1.15 9.65 18.81
N ALA A 105 0.95 8.85 17.76
CA ALA A 105 -0.34 8.64 17.12
C ALA A 105 -1.10 7.41 17.65
N ARG A 106 -0.55 6.73 18.67
CA ARG A 106 -1.08 5.47 19.19
C ARG A 106 -2.54 5.53 19.62
N ARG A 107 -2.96 6.58 20.32
CA ARG A 107 -4.34 6.72 20.79
C ARG A 107 -5.33 6.78 19.62
N THR A 108 -4.98 7.53 18.58
CA THR A 108 -5.80 7.65 17.37
C THR A 108 -5.82 6.33 16.61
N TYR A 109 -4.67 5.66 16.48
CA TYR A 109 -4.56 4.34 15.87
C TYR A 109 -5.44 3.30 16.57
N GLU A 110 -5.32 3.16 17.90
CA GLU A 110 -6.12 2.20 18.67
C GLU A 110 -7.62 2.51 18.59
N SER A 111 -8.02 3.79 18.63
CA SER A 111 -9.41 4.23 18.44
C SER A 111 -9.95 3.96 17.03
N ASP A 112 -9.10 3.98 16.02
CA ASP A 112 -9.48 3.59 14.66
C ASP A 112 -9.68 2.08 14.56
N LEU A 113 -8.78 1.28 15.15
CA LEU A 113 -8.89 -0.17 15.13
C LEU A 113 -10.18 -0.65 15.79
N THR A 114 -10.59 -0.05 16.92
CA THR A 114 -11.87 -0.41 17.55
C THR A 114 -13.07 -0.14 16.65
N ARG A 115 -12.95 0.79 15.70
CA ARG A 115 -13.95 1.11 14.67
C ARG A 115 -13.75 0.34 13.37
N GLY A 116 -12.84 -0.64 13.34
CA GLY A 116 -12.60 -1.49 12.18
C GLY A 116 -11.97 -0.75 10.99
N ILE A 117 -11.18 0.28 11.28
CA ILE A 117 -10.48 1.08 10.27
C ILE A 117 -9.02 1.27 10.68
N ASN A 118 -8.13 1.42 9.69
CA ASN A 118 -6.76 1.88 9.92
C ASN A 118 -6.40 2.93 8.87
N ARG A 119 -6.59 4.21 9.20
CA ARG A 119 -6.27 5.31 8.27
C ARG A 119 -4.77 5.44 8.00
N PHE A 120 -3.92 5.08 8.97
CA PHE A 120 -2.46 5.17 8.89
C PHE A 120 -1.94 4.26 7.77
N ARG A 121 -2.39 2.99 7.77
CA ARG A 121 -2.12 2.03 6.69
C ARG A 121 -2.43 2.61 5.31
N TRP A 122 -3.62 3.15 5.12
CA TRP A 122 -4.03 3.61 3.79
C TRP A 122 -3.28 4.85 3.33
N VAL A 123 -2.93 5.75 4.23
CA VAL A 123 -2.07 6.90 3.91
C VAL A 123 -0.67 6.41 3.54
N GLU A 124 -0.07 5.53 4.34
CA GLU A 124 1.27 4.98 4.09
C GLU A 124 1.31 4.22 2.75
N TYR A 125 0.38 3.30 2.52
CA TYR A 125 0.33 2.51 1.28
C TYR A 125 0.08 3.37 0.05
N SER A 126 -0.65 4.48 0.18
CA SER A 126 -0.91 5.38 -0.97
C SER A 126 0.37 6.00 -1.50
N LEU A 127 1.39 6.14 -0.64
CA LEU A 127 2.70 6.69 -1.00
C LEU A 127 3.70 5.59 -1.30
N SER A 128 3.88 4.64 -0.37
CA SER A 128 4.94 3.62 -0.48
C SER A 128 4.65 2.61 -1.56
N ALA A 129 3.44 2.03 -1.63
CA ALA A 129 3.09 1.07 -2.68
C ALA A 129 3.08 1.72 -4.06
N THR A 130 2.75 3.02 -4.13
CA THR A 130 2.84 3.79 -5.38
C THR A 130 4.29 3.94 -5.82
N LEU A 131 5.20 4.30 -4.92
CA LEU A 131 6.63 4.34 -5.26
C LEU A 131 7.16 2.95 -5.67
N MET A 132 6.74 1.89 -4.96
CA MET A 132 7.11 0.51 -5.31
C MET A 132 6.66 0.13 -6.72
N VAL A 133 5.40 0.38 -7.10
CA VAL A 133 4.91 0.04 -8.45
C VAL A 133 5.56 0.89 -9.54
N LEU A 134 5.95 2.14 -9.25
CA LEU A 134 6.76 2.94 -10.18
C LEU A 134 8.14 2.33 -10.39
N LEU A 135 8.82 1.86 -9.34
CA LEU A 135 10.10 1.18 -9.48
C LEU A 135 9.95 -0.11 -10.30
N ILE A 136 8.92 -0.94 -10.02
CA ILE A 136 8.64 -2.13 -10.84
C ILE A 136 8.40 -1.75 -12.30
N GLY A 137 7.67 -0.65 -12.54
CA GLY A 137 7.47 -0.06 -13.85
C GLY A 137 8.78 0.33 -14.54
N PHE A 138 9.69 1.00 -13.83
CA PHE A 138 11.01 1.36 -14.35
C PHE A 138 11.82 0.14 -14.80
N TYR A 139 11.89 -0.90 -13.96
CA TYR A 139 12.58 -2.15 -14.32
C TYR A 139 11.89 -2.90 -15.47
N SER A 140 10.62 -2.61 -15.72
CA SER A 140 9.85 -3.13 -16.85
C SER A 140 9.88 -2.21 -18.08
N GLY A 141 10.63 -1.10 -18.05
CA GLY A 141 10.77 -0.17 -19.18
C GLY A 141 9.73 0.95 -19.27
N ILE A 142 8.85 1.10 -18.27
CA ILE A 142 7.87 2.19 -18.22
C ILE A 142 8.53 3.42 -17.59
N THR A 143 9.08 4.31 -18.42
CA THR A 143 9.79 5.52 -17.96
C THR A 143 9.14 6.84 -18.42
N ASP A 144 8.14 6.78 -19.29
CA ASP A 144 7.46 7.99 -19.79
C ASP A 144 6.63 8.67 -18.69
N ILE A 145 6.82 9.97 -18.51
CA ILE A 145 6.19 10.75 -17.44
C ILE A 145 4.65 10.69 -17.46
N ALA A 146 4.01 10.63 -18.63
CA ALA A 146 2.56 10.55 -18.71
C ALA A 146 2.05 9.18 -18.25
N ALA A 147 2.75 8.11 -18.63
CA ALA A 147 2.47 6.75 -18.13
C ALA A 147 2.66 6.66 -16.61
N LEU A 148 3.73 7.24 -16.07
CA LEU A 148 3.99 7.26 -14.63
C LEU A 148 2.89 8.00 -13.86
N LEU A 149 2.44 9.15 -14.34
CA LEU A 149 1.33 9.89 -13.70
C LEU A 149 0.03 9.09 -13.69
N ALA A 150 -0.26 8.36 -14.77
CA ALA A 150 -1.43 7.47 -14.82
C ALA A 150 -1.30 6.31 -13.83
N VAL A 151 -0.10 5.69 -13.71
CA VAL A 151 0.18 4.64 -12.73
C VAL A 151 0.04 5.17 -11.30
N VAL A 152 0.55 6.36 -11.00
CA VAL A 152 0.37 7.02 -9.69
C VAL A 152 -1.11 7.19 -9.37
N GLY A 153 -1.89 7.78 -10.27
CA GLY A 153 -3.32 7.99 -10.08
C GLY A 153 -4.07 6.69 -9.83
N ALA A 154 -3.82 5.65 -10.65
CA ALA A 154 -4.47 4.36 -10.54
C ALA A 154 -4.11 3.63 -9.23
N ASN A 155 -2.83 3.61 -8.83
CA ASN A 155 -2.41 2.94 -7.60
C ASN A 155 -2.90 3.67 -6.34
N VAL A 156 -2.83 5.02 -6.32
CA VAL A 156 -3.42 5.81 -5.23
C VAL A 156 -4.93 5.55 -5.13
N ALA A 157 -5.65 5.54 -6.25
CA ALA A 157 -7.08 5.24 -6.28
C ALA A 157 -7.38 3.83 -5.71
N MET A 158 -6.62 2.81 -6.10
CA MET A 158 -6.73 1.45 -5.54
C MET A 158 -6.68 1.46 -4.01
N ILE A 159 -5.70 2.17 -3.44
CA ILE A 159 -5.53 2.28 -1.98
C ILE A 159 -6.69 3.05 -1.33
N LEU A 160 -7.11 4.18 -1.90
CA LEU A 160 -8.22 4.98 -1.38
C LEU A 160 -9.55 4.21 -1.43
N PHE A 161 -9.75 3.33 -2.41
CA PHE A 161 -10.89 2.43 -2.44
C PHE A 161 -10.85 1.36 -1.34
N GLY A 162 -9.67 0.89 -0.94
CA GLY A 162 -9.50 0.06 0.25
C GLY A 162 -9.89 0.81 1.53
N TRP A 163 -9.47 2.07 1.66
CA TRP A 163 -9.93 2.92 2.75
C TRP A 163 -11.46 3.10 2.74
N LEU A 164 -12.04 3.38 1.57
CA LEU A 164 -13.49 3.52 1.43
C LEU A 164 -14.23 2.22 1.76
N GLN A 165 -13.66 1.06 1.42
CA GLN A 165 -14.19 -0.26 1.80
C GLN A 165 -14.31 -0.39 3.31
N GLU A 166 -13.32 0.07 4.09
CA GLU A 166 -13.40 0.09 5.55
C GLU A 166 -14.46 1.07 6.06
N ARG A 167 -14.47 2.28 5.51
CA ARG A 167 -15.41 3.34 5.90
C ARG A 167 -16.88 2.98 5.66
N MET A 168 -17.17 2.28 4.58
CA MET A 168 -18.54 1.88 4.20
C MET A 168 -19.01 0.60 4.90
N ASN A 169 -18.13 -0.09 5.63
CA ASN A 169 -18.45 -1.34 6.28
C ASN A 169 -18.00 -1.35 7.75
N PRO A 170 -18.56 -0.47 8.60
CA PRO A 170 -18.20 -0.42 10.02
C PRO A 170 -18.57 -1.73 10.75
N PRO A 171 -17.99 -1.98 11.94
CA PRO A 171 -18.43 -3.05 12.83
C PRO A 171 -19.93 -2.93 13.15
N GLY A 172 -20.60 -4.06 13.38
CA GLY A 172 -22.04 -4.09 13.68
C GLY A 172 -22.97 -3.90 12.47
N ARG A 173 -22.43 -3.71 11.26
CA ARG A 173 -23.22 -3.60 10.03
C ARG A 173 -24.12 -4.83 9.78
N THR A 174 -25.33 -4.59 9.27
CA THR A 174 -26.29 -5.64 8.89
C THR A 174 -26.07 -6.20 7.49
N SER A 175 -25.38 -5.45 6.63
CA SER A 175 -24.99 -5.86 5.28
C SER A 175 -23.55 -5.43 4.97
N THR A 176 -22.91 -6.10 4.01
CA THR A 176 -21.55 -5.75 3.57
C THR A 176 -21.58 -5.39 2.09
N THR A 177 -21.14 -4.18 1.76
CA THR A 177 -20.88 -3.80 0.36
C THR A 177 -19.45 -4.14 -0.02
N MET A 178 -19.26 -4.72 -1.20
CA MET A 178 -17.94 -4.98 -1.80
C MET A 178 -17.65 -4.05 -2.97
N LEU A 179 -18.49 -3.03 -3.19
CA LEU A 179 -18.35 -2.14 -4.35
C LEU A 179 -17.02 -1.36 -4.33
N PRO A 180 -16.60 -0.72 -3.23
CA PRO A 180 -15.29 -0.07 -3.17
C PRO A 180 -14.14 -1.04 -3.43
N PHE A 181 -14.19 -2.25 -2.85
CA PHE A 181 -13.19 -3.29 -3.13
C PHE A 181 -13.03 -3.57 -4.63
N TRP A 182 -14.13 -3.74 -5.37
CA TRP A 182 -14.05 -4.03 -6.81
C TRP A 182 -13.57 -2.83 -7.63
N PHE A 183 -13.93 -1.60 -7.27
CA PHE A 183 -13.37 -0.41 -7.89
C PHE A 183 -11.86 -0.31 -7.64
N GLY A 184 -11.42 -0.62 -6.42
CA GLY A 184 -10.02 -0.71 -6.08
C GLY A 184 -9.29 -1.77 -6.90
N THR A 185 -9.88 -2.95 -7.09
CA THR A 185 -9.33 -4.02 -7.92
C THR A 185 -9.14 -3.58 -9.38
N ILE A 186 -10.14 -2.93 -9.98
CA ILE A 186 -10.05 -2.44 -11.36
C ILE A 186 -8.92 -1.41 -11.50
N ALA A 187 -8.85 -0.43 -10.59
CA ALA A 187 -7.79 0.56 -10.58
C ALA A 187 -6.41 -0.09 -10.37
N GLY A 188 -6.32 -1.05 -9.45
CA GLY A 188 -5.09 -1.73 -9.09
C GLY A 188 -4.54 -2.65 -10.18
N VAL A 189 -5.39 -3.26 -11.01
CA VAL A 189 -4.96 -4.13 -12.11
C VAL A 189 -4.32 -3.34 -13.26
N ALA A 190 -4.69 -2.08 -13.47
CA ALA A 190 -4.24 -1.29 -14.62
C ALA A 190 -2.69 -1.13 -14.71
N PRO A 191 -1.96 -0.76 -13.63
CA PRO A 191 -0.50 -0.75 -13.65
C PRO A 191 0.12 -2.11 -13.98
N TRP A 192 -0.43 -3.20 -13.44
CA TRP A 192 0.08 -4.56 -13.69
C TRP A 192 -0.09 -5.00 -15.14
N VAL A 193 -1.20 -4.62 -15.78
CA VAL A 193 -1.40 -4.86 -17.21
C VAL A 193 -0.34 -4.11 -18.02
N ALA A 194 -0.08 -2.84 -17.72
CA ALA A 194 0.96 -2.06 -18.41
C ALA A 194 2.36 -2.68 -18.24
N ILE A 195 2.69 -3.14 -17.03
CA ILE A 195 3.94 -3.85 -16.73
C ILE A 195 4.05 -5.12 -17.58
N TRP A 196 3.03 -5.99 -17.56
CA TRP A 196 3.07 -7.24 -18.33
C TRP A 196 3.10 -7.02 -19.84
N VAL A 197 2.44 -5.99 -20.37
CA VAL A 197 2.53 -5.62 -21.79
C VAL A 197 3.99 -5.32 -22.17
N ASN A 198 4.71 -4.56 -21.34
CA ASN A 198 6.12 -4.26 -21.61
C ASN A 198 7.01 -5.50 -21.45
N VAL A 199 6.83 -6.28 -20.38
CA VAL A 199 7.63 -7.49 -20.11
C VAL A 199 7.46 -8.55 -21.21
N ILE A 200 6.25 -8.73 -21.73
CA ILE A 200 5.96 -9.69 -22.82
C ILE A 200 6.42 -9.15 -24.17
N GLY A 201 6.30 -7.84 -24.39
CA GLY A 201 6.70 -7.19 -25.65
C GLY A 201 8.20 -6.99 -25.80
N ALA A 202 8.97 -7.04 -24.71
CA ALA A 202 10.40 -6.83 -24.72
C ALA A 202 11.14 -8.03 -25.35
N PRO A 203 12.16 -7.79 -26.20
CA PRO A 203 12.95 -8.87 -26.80
C PRO A 203 13.85 -9.59 -25.77
N GLU A 204 14.24 -8.88 -24.71
CA GLU A 204 15.06 -9.40 -23.63
C GLU A 204 14.67 -8.71 -22.31
N VAL A 205 14.48 -9.50 -21.25
CA VAL A 205 14.19 -9.02 -19.90
C VAL A 205 15.12 -9.77 -18.93
N PRO A 206 15.89 -9.07 -18.08
CA PRO A 206 16.76 -9.73 -17.12
C PRO A 206 15.98 -10.66 -16.17
N GLY A 207 16.56 -11.82 -15.84
CA GLY A 207 15.89 -12.83 -15.00
C GLY A 207 15.41 -12.30 -13.64
N PHE A 208 16.17 -11.39 -13.02
CA PHE A 208 15.77 -10.80 -11.73
C PHE A 208 14.54 -9.87 -11.86
N VAL A 209 14.32 -9.26 -13.03
CA VAL A 209 13.12 -8.43 -13.28
C VAL A 209 11.87 -9.30 -13.31
N TYR A 210 11.91 -10.49 -13.93
CA TYR A 210 10.82 -11.47 -13.80
C TYR A 210 10.58 -11.86 -12.35
N GLY A 211 11.65 -12.05 -11.57
CA GLY A 211 11.58 -12.31 -10.14
C GLY A 211 10.86 -11.21 -9.36
N ILE A 212 11.17 -9.95 -9.65
CA ILE A 212 10.50 -8.77 -9.07
C ILE A 212 9.01 -8.75 -9.45
N VAL A 213 8.72 -8.78 -10.75
CA VAL A 213 7.35 -8.63 -11.26
C VAL A 213 6.43 -9.73 -10.73
N ILE A 214 6.87 -10.99 -10.74
CA ILE A 214 6.05 -12.12 -10.28
C ILE A 214 5.85 -12.07 -8.77
N ALA A 215 6.91 -11.82 -8.00
CA ALA A 215 6.82 -11.82 -6.55
C ALA A 215 5.94 -10.67 -6.03
N GLU A 216 6.13 -9.46 -6.56
CA GLU A 216 5.33 -8.30 -6.16
C GLU A 216 3.88 -8.40 -6.65
N LEU A 217 3.63 -9.03 -7.81
CA LEU A 217 2.27 -9.32 -8.24
C LEU A 217 1.56 -10.20 -7.18
N ILE A 218 2.22 -11.27 -6.73
CA ILE A 218 1.67 -12.15 -5.69
C ILE A 218 1.41 -11.36 -4.40
N PHE A 219 2.32 -10.49 -3.98
CA PHE A 219 2.12 -9.67 -2.79
C PHE A 219 0.97 -8.69 -2.95
N PHE A 220 0.92 -7.88 -4.00
CA PHE A 220 -0.16 -6.90 -4.23
C PHE A 220 -1.54 -7.58 -4.27
N PHE A 221 -1.65 -8.72 -4.94
CA PHE A 221 -2.90 -9.50 -4.92
C PHE A 221 -3.20 -10.09 -3.54
N SER A 222 -2.19 -10.43 -2.74
CA SER A 222 -2.37 -10.90 -1.36
C SER A 222 -2.91 -9.80 -0.44
N PHE A 223 -2.55 -8.52 -0.65
CA PHE A 223 -3.18 -7.40 0.05
C PHE A 223 -4.67 -7.29 -0.26
N GLY A 224 -5.04 -7.41 -1.54
CA GLY A 224 -6.44 -7.45 -1.97
C GLY A 224 -7.18 -8.65 -1.38
N LEU A 225 -6.57 -9.85 -1.42
CA LEU A 225 -7.12 -11.07 -0.85
C LEU A 225 -7.35 -10.94 0.66
N ASN A 226 -6.41 -10.32 1.39
CA ASN A 226 -6.56 -10.06 2.83
C ASN A 226 -7.82 -9.24 3.13
N GLN A 227 -8.03 -8.15 2.38
CA GLN A 227 -9.24 -7.33 2.51
C GLN A 227 -10.51 -8.12 2.15
N TRP A 228 -10.46 -8.86 1.04
CA TRP A 228 -11.59 -9.65 0.58
C TRP A 228 -11.99 -10.70 1.62
N LEU A 229 -11.04 -11.46 2.17
CA LEU A 229 -11.30 -12.46 3.22
C LEU A 229 -11.86 -11.82 4.49
N GLN A 230 -11.36 -10.63 4.86
CA GLN A 230 -11.86 -9.86 6.01
C GLN A 230 -13.32 -9.48 5.86
N TYR A 231 -13.70 -8.91 4.70
CA TYR A 231 -15.09 -8.48 4.48
C TYR A 231 -16.04 -9.62 4.14
N ARG A 232 -15.53 -10.73 3.62
CA ARG A 232 -16.29 -11.98 3.43
C ARG A 232 -16.39 -12.81 4.71
N GLY A 233 -15.63 -12.46 5.76
CA GLY A 233 -15.64 -13.17 7.03
C GLY A 233 -15.22 -14.64 6.90
N VAL A 234 -14.17 -14.93 6.12
CA VAL A 234 -13.74 -16.30 5.84
C VAL A 234 -12.65 -16.72 6.82
N GLY A 235 -12.84 -17.87 7.49
CA GLY A 235 -11.83 -18.46 8.38
C GLY A 235 -11.36 -17.52 9.49
N ARG A 236 -10.03 -17.34 9.61
CA ARG A 236 -9.41 -16.48 10.64
C ARG A 236 -9.68 -14.98 10.42
N TRP A 237 -10.02 -14.57 9.19
CA TRP A 237 -10.30 -13.18 8.82
C TRP A 237 -11.66 -12.67 9.31
N ARG A 238 -12.48 -13.53 9.94
CA ARG A 238 -13.62 -13.08 10.77
C ARG A 238 -13.20 -12.15 11.90
N ASN A 239 -11.94 -12.25 12.33
CA ASN A 239 -11.30 -11.41 13.33
C ASN A 239 -10.57 -10.25 12.63
N TYR A 240 -11.03 -9.01 12.83
CA TYR A 240 -10.43 -7.80 12.23
C TYR A 240 -8.95 -7.67 12.61
N ALA A 241 -8.59 -7.90 13.88
CA ALA A 241 -7.19 -7.80 14.31
C ALA A 241 -6.27 -8.85 13.65
N TYR A 242 -6.81 -9.96 13.16
CA TYR A 242 -6.04 -10.91 12.35
C TYR A 242 -5.73 -10.34 10.95
N GLY A 243 -6.71 -9.71 10.31
CA GLY A 243 -6.52 -9.01 9.03
C GLY A 243 -5.51 -7.86 9.16
N GLU A 244 -5.61 -7.09 10.25
CA GLU A 244 -4.65 -6.04 10.61
C GLU A 244 -3.22 -6.59 10.71
N LYS A 245 -3.03 -7.67 11.48
CA LYS A 245 -1.71 -8.31 11.63
C LYS A 245 -1.19 -8.89 10.33
N THR A 246 -2.08 -9.39 9.47
CA THR A 246 -1.70 -9.90 8.14
C THR A 246 -1.18 -8.77 7.25
N TYR A 247 -1.80 -7.59 7.28
CA TYR A 247 -1.27 -6.42 6.57
C TYR A 247 0.14 -6.04 7.01
N LEU A 248 0.42 -6.06 8.31
CA LEU A 248 1.75 -5.78 8.84
C LEU A 248 2.81 -6.75 8.29
N VAL A 249 2.49 -8.05 8.26
CA VAL A 249 3.40 -9.08 7.73
C VAL A 249 3.61 -8.92 6.23
N LEU A 250 2.53 -8.71 5.47
CA LEU A 250 2.60 -8.48 4.03
C LEU A 250 3.42 -7.23 3.69
N SER A 251 3.25 -6.13 4.45
CA SER A 251 4.00 -4.88 4.27
C SER A 251 5.49 -5.10 4.45
N LEU A 252 5.89 -5.77 5.52
CA LEU A 252 7.29 -6.11 5.75
C LEU A 252 7.82 -6.98 4.61
N ALA A 253 7.13 -8.07 4.29
CA ALA A 253 7.60 -9.06 3.32
C ALA A 253 7.75 -8.47 1.91
N ALA A 254 6.73 -7.77 1.39
CA ALA A 254 6.75 -7.18 0.06
C ALA A 254 7.84 -6.09 -0.05
N LYS A 255 7.85 -5.13 0.88
CA LYS A 255 8.85 -4.04 0.86
C LYS A 255 10.28 -4.57 0.97
N SER A 256 10.51 -5.55 1.85
CA SER A 256 11.83 -6.15 2.01
C SER A 256 12.25 -6.91 0.75
N LEU A 257 11.36 -7.75 0.21
CA LEU A 257 11.68 -8.54 -0.97
C LEU A 257 12.01 -7.65 -2.18
N LEU A 258 11.18 -6.65 -2.46
CA LEU A 258 11.43 -5.71 -3.55
C LEU A 258 12.76 -4.98 -3.37
N ALA A 259 13.02 -4.44 -2.16
CA ALA A 259 14.24 -3.70 -1.87
C ALA A 259 15.49 -4.55 -2.15
N TRP A 260 15.52 -5.78 -1.66
CA TRP A 260 16.70 -6.65 -1.79
C TRP A 260 16.83 -7.30 -3.17
N GLN A 261 15.73 -7.56 -3.87
CA GLN A 261 15.78 -7.99 -5.28
C GLN A 261 16.32 -6.90 -6.19
N ILE A 262 15.87 -5.65 -6.03
CA ILE A 262 16.40 -4.52 -6.80
C ILE A 262 17.88 -4.30 -6.46
N TYR A 263 18.23 -4.31 -5.16
CA TYR A 263 19.61 -4.16 -4.72
C TYR A 263 20.52 -5.21 -5.37
N GLY A 264 20.21 -6.50 -5.20
CA GLY A 264 21.02 -7.58 -5.75
C GLY A 264 21.06 -7.61 -7.28
N GLY A 265 20.00 -7.14 -7.95
CA GLY A 265 19.90 -7.16 -9.41
C GLY A 265 20.57 -5.97 -10.11
N SER A 266 20.80 -4.85 -9.42
CA SER A 266 21.26 -3.62 -10.09
C SER A 266 22.05 -2.62 -9.25
N LEU A 267 22.08 -2.76 -7.92
CA LEU A 267 22.77 -1.81 -7.02
C LEU A 267 23.98 -2.42 -6.31
N ALA A 268 24.08 -3.75 -6.26
CA ALA A 268 25.25 -4.44 -5.78
C ALA A 268 26.39 -4.23 -6.80
N GLY A 269 27.48 -3.59 -6.33
CA GLY A 269 28.68 -3.34 -7.13
C GLY A 269 29.41 -4.62 -7.55
#